data_AF-A0A2E6M0Q3-F1
#
_entry.id   AF-A0A2E6M0Q3-F1
#
_cell.length_a   1.000
_cell.length_b   1.000
_cell.length_c   1.000
_cell.angle_alpha   90.00
_cell.angle_beta   90.00
_cell.angle_gamma   90.00
#
_symmetry.space_group_name_H-M   'P 1'
#
loop_
_entity.id
_entity.type
_entity.pdbx_description
1 polymer ?
#
loop_
_entity_poly.entity_id
_entity_poly.type
_entity_poly.pdbx_seq_one_letter_code
_entity_poly.pdbx_strand_id
1 'polypeptide(L)'
;MTKSVYSQISTLKQNRYDKVLGEVRDKQQEIHDAEQKYKELEDELAQLKKEFPKKKKAVYDEYLLESVQKNAFEKIGYHIMVLEHEISAHQLKIKTQEEQIESLKQELEALLQTKQELAKVLQKYEILIEIDEKERKAQAQYKEDMELEEFSKSSQLRLFE
;
A
#
# COMPACT_ATOMS: atom_id res chain seq x y z
N MET A 1 31.33 -21.60 -9.73
CA MET A 1 31.38 -20.26 -10.35
C MET A 1 30.86 -19.25 -9.34
N THR A 2 31.66 -18.24 -9.00
CA THR A 2 31.28 -17.20 -8.03
C THR A 2 30.29 -16.24 -8.70
N LYS A 3 29.08 -16.11 -8.14
CA LYS A 3 28.04 -15.18 -8.63
C LYS A 3 28.60 -13.76 -8.66
N SER A 4 28.42 -13.06 -9.77
CA SER A 4 28.80 -11.65 -9.92
C SER A 4 28.18 -10.77 -8.82
N VAL A 5 28.91 -9.75 -8.36
CA VAL A 5 28.39 -8.76 -7.40
C VAL A 5 27.09 -8.13 -7.94
N TYR A 6 27.00 -7.87 -9.24
CA TYR A 6 25.79 -7.34 -9.87
C TYR A 6 24.60 -8.31 -9.75
N SER A 7 24.82 -9.62 -9.91
CA SER A 7 23.77 -10.63 -9.75
C SER A 7 23.28 -10.75 -8.30
N GLN A 8 24.18 -10.61 -7.33
CA GLN A 8 23.84 -10.62 -5.91
C GLN A 8 23.02 -9.39 -5.53
N ILE A 9 23.44 -8.21 -5.97
CA ILE A 9 22.71 -6.96 -5.73
C ILE A 9 21.34 -7.00 -6.42
N SER A 10 21.27 -7.47 -7.67
CA SER A 10 20.00 -7.64 -8.38
C SER A 10 19.01 -8.50 -7.60
N THR A 11 19.47 -9.63 -7.05
CA THR A 11 18.65 -10.51 -6.19
C THR A 11 18.11 -9.76 -4.96
N LEU A 12 18.94 -8.95 -4.29
CA LEU A 12 18.49 -8.14 -3.15
C LEU A 12 17.46 -7.08 -3.55
N LYS A 13 17.64 -6.45 -4.72
CA LYS A 13 16.67 -5.49 -5.25
C LYS A 13 15.37 -6.17 -5.64
N GLN A 14 15.41 -7.39 -6.17
CA GLN A 14 14.24 -8.18 -6.51
C GLN A 14 13.44 -8.51 -5.26
N ASN A 15 14.10 -9.01 -4.21
CA ASN A 15 13.44 -9.29 -2.93
C ASN A 15 12.74 -8.05 -2.35
N ARG A 16 13.38 -6.87 -2.45
CA ARG A 16 12.76 -5.61 -2.03
C ARG A 16 11.56 -5.24 -2.91
N TYR A 17 11.66 -5.43 -4.23
CA TYR A 17 10.55 -5.19 -5.15
C TYR A 17 9.35 -6.09 -4.84
N ASP A 18 9.58 -7.38 -4.59
CA ASP A 18 8.53 -8.34 -4.24
C ASP A 18 7.86 -7.99 -2.91
N LYS A 19 8.64 -7.52 -1.93
CA LYS A 19 8.10 -7.00 -0.66
C LYS A 19 7.19 -5.80 -0.88
N VAL A 20 7.62 -4.82 -1.69
CA VAL A 20 6.80 -3.65 -2.03
C VAL A 20 5.54 -4.05 -2.79
N LEU A 21 5.60 -5.06 -3.66
CA LEU A 21 4.39 -5.61 -4.31
C LEU A 21 3.39 -6.17 -3.29
N GLY A 22 3.87 -6.87 -2.27
CA GLY A 22 3.05 -7.32 -1.15
C GLY A 22 2.39 -6.15 -0.41
N GLU A 23 3.21 -5.17 0.00
CA GLU A 23 2.73 -3.97 0.71
C GLU A 23 1.69 -3.18 -0.10
N VAL A 24 1.86 -3.06 -1.43
CA VAL A 24 0.86 -2.43 -2.32
C VAL A 24 -0.47 -3.18 -2.29
N ARG A 25 -0.43 -4.52 -2.35
CA ARG A 25 -1.65 -5.34 -2.33
C ARG A 25 -2.36 -5.23 -0.99
N ASP A 26 -1.62 -5.32 0.10
CA ASP A 26 -2.17 -5.22 1.45
C ASP A 26 -2.79 -3.84 1.66
N LYS A 27 -2.11 -2.77 1.22
CA LYS A 27 -2.63 -1.39 1.30
C LYS A 27 -3.89 -1.18 0.46
N GLN A 28 -3.98 -1.79 -0.73
CA GLN A 28 -5.20 -1.76 -1.55
C GLN A 28 -6.37 -2.43 -0.83
N GLN A 29 -6.12 -3.53 -0.11
CA GLN A 29 -7.14 -4.20 0.69
C GLN A 29 -7.57 -3.33 1.88
N GLU A 30 -6.62 -2.72 2.60
CA GLU A 30 -6.93 -1.79 3.70
C GLU A 30 -7.81 -0.62 3.25
N ILE A 31 -7.53 -0.05 2.08
CA ILE A 31 -8.37 1.01 1.49
C ILE A 31 -9.76 0.48 1.19
N HIS A 32 -9.87 -0.70 0.59
CA HIS A 32 -11.16 -1.31 0.27
C HIS A 32 -12.01 -1.50 1.53
N ASP A 33 -11.43 -2.08 2.59
CA ASP A 33 -12.13 -2.32 3.85
C ASP A 33 -12.54 -1.00 4.52
N ALA A 34 -11.67 0.03 4.45
CA ALA A 34 -11.99 1.37 4.94
C ALA A 34 -13.15 2.02 4.16
N GLU A 35 -13.20 1.86 2.83
CA GLU A 35 -14.30 2.34 1.99
C GLU A 35 -15.62 1.61 2.27
N GLN A 36 -15.59 0.31 2.58
CA GLN A 36 -16.78 -0.42 3.02
C GLN A 36 -17.32 0.13 4.34
N LYS A 37 -16.44 0.30 5.33
CA LYS A 37 -16.81 0.87 6.63
C LYS A 37 -17.34 2.30 6.52
N TYR A 38 -16.76 3.11 5.62
CA TYR A 38 -17.28 4.43 5.32
C TYR A 38 -18.74 4.37 4.84
N LYS A 39 -19.03 3.47 3.90
CA LYS A 39 -20.38 3.28 3.38
C LYS A 39 -21.36 2.80 4.45
N GLU A 40 -20.94 1.88 5.32
CA GLU A 40 -21.76 1.44 6.47
C GLU A 40 -22.12 2.62 7.38
N LEU A 41 -21.16 3.51 7.68
CA LEU A 41 -21.40 4.71 8.48
C LEU A 41 -22.35 5.70 7.80
N GLU A 42 -22.26 5.87 6.48
CA GLU A 42 -23.20 6.68 5.70
C GLU A 42 -24.63 6.11 5.76
N ASP A 43 -24.77 4.80 5.60
CA ASP A 43 -26.05 4.09 5.66
C ASP A 43 -26.68 4.20 7.07
N GLU A 44 -25.89 4.02 8.12
CA GLU A 44 -26.31 4.23 9.52
C GLU A 44 -26.79 5.67 9.75
N LEU A 45 -26.04 6.66 9.30
CA LEU A 45 -26.41 8.07 9.43
C LEU A 45 -27.69 8.38 8.65
N ALA A 46 -27.85 7.83 7.44
CA ALA A 46 -29.05 8.00 6.63
C ALA A 46 -30.28 7.41 7.32
N GLN A 47 -30.15 6.22 7.91
CA GLN A 47 -31.21 5.60 8.70
C GLN A 47 -31.56 6.45 9.93
N LEU A 48 -30.56 6.94 10.66
CA LEU A 48 -30.77 7.76 11.85
C LEU A 48 -31.46 9.08 11.51
N LYS A 49 -31.08 9.74 10.41
CA LYS A 49 -31.78 10.92 9.87
C LYS A 49 -33.22 10.63 9.45
N LYS A 50 -33.52 9.43 8.96
CA LYS A 50 -34.88 9.01 8.57
C LYS A 50 -35.76 8.68 9.78
N GLU A 51 -35.18 8.08 10.81
CA GLU A 51 -35.88 7.74 12.05
C GLU A 51 -36.09 8.94 12.96
N PHE A 52 -35.15 9.90 12.95
CA PHE A 52 -35.16 11.06 13.85
C PHE A 52 -36.49 11.85 13.84
N PRO A 53 -37.07 12.23 12.68
CA PRO A 53 -38.37 12.93 12.67
C PRO A 53 -39.50 12.09 13.26
N LYS A 54 -39.47 10.76 13.10
CA LYS A 54 -40.48 9.86 13.66
C LYS A 54 -40.36 9.77 15.17
N LYS A 55 -39.14 9.62 15.68
CA LYS A 55 -38.86 9.61 17.13
C LYS A 55 -39.24 10.95 17.75
N LYS A 56 -38.82 12.07 17.14
CA LYS A 56 -39.19 13.43 17.56
C LYS A 56 -40.70 13.62 17.59
N LYS A 57 -41.43 13.16 16.56
CA LYS A 57 -42.89 13.24 16.52
C LYS A 57 -43.56 12.38 17.59
N ALA A 58 -43.14 11.12 17.77
CA ALA A 58 -43.69 10.25 18.81
C ALA A 58 -43.58 10.88 20.21
N VAL A 59 -42.44 11.52 20.47
CA VAL A 59 -42.21 12.26 21.72
C VAL A 59 -43.15 13.48 21.88
N TYR A 60 -43.43 14.22 20.79
CA TYR A 60 -44.42 15.30 20.81
C TYR A 60 -45.87 14.79 20.92
N ASP A 61 -46.20 13.65 20.31
CA ASP A 61 -47.54 13.06 20.36
C ASP A 61 -47.84 12.55 21.79
N GLU A 62 -46.87 11.94 22.49
CA GLU A 62 -46.98 11.61 23.93
C GLU A 62 -47.22 12.86 24.79
N TYR A 63 -46.52 13.96 24.50
CA TYR A 63 -46.67 15.23 25.22
C TYR A 63 -48.08 15.84 25.10
N LEU A 64 -48.73 15.71 23.94
CA LEU A 64 -50.07 16.26 23.71
C LEU A 64 -51.18 15.48 24.42
N LEU A 65 -50.91 14.24 24.85
CA LEU A 65 -51.87 13.35 25.50
C LEU A 65 -51.85 13.44 27.03
N GLU A 66 -50.77 13.92 27.64
CA GLU A 66 -50.66 14.09 29.10
C GLU A 66 -50.78 15.58 29.51
N SER A 67 -51.62 15.89 30.51
CA SER A 67 -51.71 17.25 31.07
C SER A 67 -50.34 17.66 31.64
N VAL A 68 -49.67 18.61 30.99
CA VAL A 68 -48.22 18.76 31.06
C VAL A 68 -47.72 19.20 32.44
N GLN A 69 -46.87 18.37 33.05
CA GLN A 69 -45.96 18.76 34.15
C GLN A 69 -44.59 19.16 33.59
N LYS A 70 -43.94 20.16 34.20
CA LYS A 70 -42.60 20.67 33.81
C LYS A 70 -41.54 19.58 33.59
N ASN A 71 -41.59 18.51 34.39
CA ASN A 71 -40.67 17.37 34.29
C ASN A 71 -40.78 16.58 32.98
N ALA A 72 -41.95 16.53 32.34
CA ALA A 72 -42.12 15.84 31.06
C ALA A 72 -41.44 16.63 29.94
N PHE A 73 -41.58 17.96 29.92
CA PHE A 73 -40.94 18.83 28.93
C PHE A 73 -39.41 18.74 28.97
N GLU A 74 -38.81 18.73 30.17
CA GLU A 74 -37.36 18.61 30.32
C GLU A 74 -36.84 17.27 29.78
N LYS A 75 -37.50 16.14 30.09
CA LYS A 75 -37.10 14.81 29.59
C LYS A 75 -37.12 14.72 28.06
N ILE A 76 -38.08 15.37 27.42
CA ILE A 76 -38.23 15.44 25.95
C ILE A 76 -37.10 16.26 25.34
N GLY A 77 -36.81 17.42 25.90
CA GLY A 77 -35.68 18.25 25.49
C GLY A 77 -34.37 17.47 25.53
N TYR A 78 -34.14 16.71 26.61
CA TYR A 78 -32.99 15.82 26.71
C TYR A 78 -32.97 14.74 25.64
N HIS A 79 -34.09 14.07 25.34
CA HIS A 79 -34.13 13.03 24.29
C HIS A 79 -33.81 13.58 22.90
N ILE A 80 -34.36 14.75 22.55
CA ILE A 80 -34.06 15.41 21.27
C ILE A 80 -32.57 15.76 21.19
N MET A 81 -32.03 16.35 22.26
CA MET A 81 -30.62 16.74 22.33
C MET A 81 -29.68 15.53 22.20
N VAL A 82 -30.00 14.41 22.83
CA VAL A 82 -29.22 13.15 22.71
C VAL A 82 -29.20 12.67 21.26
N LEU A 83 -30.36 12.65 20.59
CA LEU A 83 -30.43 12.22 19.19
C LEU A 83 -29.69 13.18 18.24
N GLU A 84 -29.73 14.49 18.48
CA GLU A 84 -28.96 15.49 17.73
C GLU A 84 -27.45 15.30 17.94
N HIS A 85 -27.03 14.96 19.16
CA HIS A 85 -25.65 14.60 19.45
C HIS A 85 -25.22 13.31 18.77
N GLU A 86 -26.08 12.29 18.71
CA GLU A 86 -25.80 11.05 17.99
C GLU A 86 -25.59 11.32 16.48
N ILE A 87 -26.46 12.11 15.84
CA ILE A 87 -26.28 12.55 14.44
C ILE A 87 -24.90 13.20 14.26
N SER A 88 -24.59 14.15 15.13
CA SER A 88 -23.34 14.92 15.06
C SER A 88 -22.11 14.01 15.26
N ALA A 89 -22.19 13.05 16.18
CA ALA A 89 -21.13 12.07 16.41
C ALA A 89 -20.93 11.14 15.21
N HIS A 90 -22.00 10.69 14.55
CA HIS A 90 -21.90 9.91 13.31
C HIS A 90 -21.29 10.71 12.17
N GLN A 91 -21.67 11.98 12.00
CA GLN A 91 -21.05 12.87 11.01
C GLN A 91 -19.54 13.02 11.24
N LEU A 92 -19.11 13.15 12.50
CA LEU A 92 -17.69 13.23 12.84
C LEU A 92 -16.97 11.92 12.51
N LYS A 93 -17.55 10.76 12.83
CA LYS A 93 -16.98 9.44 12.48
C LYS A 93 -16.79 9.28 10.97
N ILE A 94 -17.78 9.68 10.18
CA ILE A 94 -17.70 9.68 8.71
C ILE A 94 -16.50 10.52 8.26
N LYS A 95 -16.41 11.77 8.73
CA LYS A 95 -15.30 12.66 8.36
C LYS A 95 -13.93 12.09 8.73
N THR A 96 -13.79 11.53 9.93
CA THR A 96 -12.55 10.85 10.34
C THR A 96 -12.23 9.66 9.45
N GLN A 97 -13.24 8.91 9.00
CA GLN A 97 -13.07 7.79 8.09
C GLN A 97 -12.65 8.26 6.68
N GLU A 98 -13.17 9.39 6.18
CA GLU A 98 -12.71 10.02 4.93
C GLU A 98 -11.23 10.40 5.01
N GLU A 99 -10.84 11.08 6.09
CA GLU A 99 -9.45 11.49 6.34
C GLU A 99 -8.52 10.27 6.40
N GLN A 100 -8.97 9.17 7.01
CA GLN A 100 -8.22 7.92 7.05
C GLN A 100 -8.05 7.31 5.64
N ILE A 101 -9.12 7.26 4.83
CA ILE A 101 -9.05 6.73 3.46
C ILE A 101 -8.08 7.56 2.62
N GLU A 102 -8.12 8.89 2.74
CA GLU A 102 -7.23 9.79 2.01
C GLU A 102 -5.76 9.55 2.41
N SER A 103 -5.47 9.40 3.71
CA SER A 103 -4.13 9.05 4.20
C SER A 103 -3.64 7.72 3.61
N LEU A 104 -4.48 6.68 3.60
CA LEU A 104 -4.13 5.39 3.04
C LEU A 104 -3.87 5.46 1.53
N LYS A 105 -4.64 6.29 0.79
CA LYS A 105 -4.43 6.53 -0.64
C LYS A 105 -3.08 7.21 -0.92
N GLN A 106 -2.70 8.18 -0.09
CA GLN A 106 -1.39 8.84 -0.19
C GLN A 106 -0.23 7.86 0.09
N GLU A 107 -0.37 7.01 1.11
CA GLU A 107 0.61 5.94 1.38
C GLU A 107 0.73 4.96 0.21
N LEU A 108 -0.40 4.55 -0.38
CA LEU A 108 -0.41 3.69 -1.56
C LEU A 108 0.30 4.34 -2.74
N GLU A 109 0.09 5.62 -2.99
CA GLU A 109 0.76 6.35 -4.06
C GLU A 109 2.29 6.34 -3.88
N ALA A 110 2.77 6.58 -2.66
CA ALA A 110 4.20 6.51 -2.34
C ALA A 110 4.78 5.10 -2.56
N LEU A 111 4.04 4.04 -2.21
CA LEU A 111 4.43 2.67 -2.48
C LEU A 111 4.48 2.36 -3.99
N LEU A 112 3.52 2.87 -4.77
CA LEU A 112 3.50 2.72 -6.22
C LEU A 112 4.67 3.45 -6.90
N GLN A 113 5.04 4.65 -6.42
CA GLN A 113 6.23 5.34 -6.87
C GLN A 113 7.50 4.54 -6.56
N THR A 114 7.63 4.04 -5.33
CA THR A 114 8.75 3.18 -4.92
C THR A 114 8.86 1.91 -5.78
N LYS A 115 7.73 1.27 -6.08
CA LYS A 115 7.66 0.12 -7.00
C LYS A 115 8.20 0.47 -8.38
N GLN A 116 7.78 1.60 -8.96
CA GLN A 116 8.24 2.05 -10.28
C GLN A 116 9.75 2.33 -10.30
N GLU A 117 10.28 2.98 -9.26
CA GLU A 117 11.71 3.24 -9.13
C GLU A 117 12.52 1.95 -9.02
N LEU A 118 12.08 0.99 -8.21
CA LEU A 118 12.73 -0.30 -8.08
C LEU A 118 12.71 -1.09 -9.40
N ALA A 119 11.62 -1.04 -10.17
CA ALA A 119 11.57 -1.66 -11.49
C ALA A 119 12.64 -1.09 -12.44
N LYS A 120 12.82 0.23 -12.46
CA LYS A 120 13.88 0.89 -13.24
C LYS A 120 15.28 0.47 -12.77
N VAL A 121 15.48 0.33 -11.45
CA VAL A 121 16.75 -0.14 -10.90
C VAL A 121 17.04 -1.57 -11.33
N LEU A 122 16.05 -2.47 -11.27
CA LEU A 122 16.20 -3.86 -11.70
C LEU A 122 16.63 -3.96 -13.17
N GLN A 123 15.96 -3.22 -14.07
CA GLN A 123 16.36 -3.14 -15.49
C GLN A 123 17.81 -2.69 -15.68
N LYS A 124 18.29 -1.73 -14.88
CA LYS A 124 19.71 -1.31 -14.93
C LYS A 124 20.65 -2.43 -14.51
N TYR A 125 20.29 -3.20 -13.48
CA TYR A 125 21.12 -4.32 -13.03
C TYR A 125 21.11 -5.49 -14.01
N GLU A 126 20.02 -5.74 -14.73
CA GLU A 126 20.00 -6.72 -15.83
C GLU A 126 21.06 -6.38 -16.89
N ILE A 127 21.10 -5.12 -17.34
CA ILE A 127 22.10 -4.65 -18.30
C ILE A 127 23.54 -4.80 -17.76
N LEU A 128 23.77 -4.43 -16.49
CA LEU A 128 25.10 -4.54 -15.88
C LEU A 128 25.56 -6.00 -15.75
N ILE A 129 24.65 -6.92 -15.45
CA ILE A 129 24.94 -8.36 -15.41
C ILE A 129 25.36 -8.85 -16.80
N GLU A 130 24.63 -8.47 -17.85
CA GLU A 130 24.98 -8.85 -19.22
C GLU A 130 26.35 -8.33 -19.65
N ILE A 131 26.69 -7.10 -19.27
CA ILE A 131 28.01 -6.50 -19.55
C ILE A 131 29.11 -7.26 -18.82
N ASP A 132 28.98 -7.49 -17.50
CA ASP A 132 29.97 -8.22 -16.71
C ASP A 132 30.16 -9.67 -17.22
N GLU A 133 29.09 -10.33 -17.65
CA GLU A 133 29.19 -11.66 -18.26
C GLU A 133 29.96 -11.64 -19.60
N LYS A 134 29.74 -10.63 -20.44
CA LYS A 134 30.48 -10.46 -21.71
C LYS A 134 31.96 -10.19 -21.46
N GLU A 135 32.28 -9.30 -20.51
CA GLU A 135 33.66 -8.99 -20.15
C GLU A 135 34.40 -10.20 -19.59
N ARG A 136 33.77 -10.99 -18.72
CA ARG A 136 34.37 -12.23 -18.19
C ARG A 136 34.64 -13.26 -19.29
N LYS A 137 33.71 -13.40 -20.25
CA LYS A 137 33.91 -14.30 -21.41
C LYS A 137 35.07 -13.84 -22.27
N ALA A 138 35.15 -12.53 -22.57
CA ALA A 138 36.24 -11.96 -23.34
C ALA A 138 37.60 -12.13 -22.64
N GLN A 139 37.65 -11.92 -21.32
CA GLN A 139 38.87 -12.14 -20.52
C GLN A 139 39.29 -13.61 -20.48
N ALA A 140 38.34 -14.54 -20.37
CA ALA A 140 38.61 -15.96 -20.40
C ALA A 140 39.19 -16.39 -21.77
N GLN A 141 38.59 -15.94 -22.86
CA GLN A 141 39.09 -16.18 -24.22
C GLN A 141 40.50 -15.62 -24.41
N TYR A 142 40.74 -14.38 -24.01
CA TYR A 142 42.07 -13.76 -24.10
C TYR A 142 43.13 -14.55 -23.30
N LYS A 143 42.77 -15.06 -22.11
CA LYS A 143 43.67 -15.89 -21.29
C LYS A 143 43.98 -17.23 -21.97
N GLU A 144 42.97 -17.89 -22.54
CA GLU A 144 43.15 -19.13 -23.30
C GLU A 144 44.05 -18.93 -24.52
N ASP A 145 43.84 -17.86 -25.29
CA ASP A 145 44.67 -17.52 -26.46
C ASP A 145 46.14 -17.29 -26.07
N MET A 146 46.39 -16.55 -24.98
CA MET A 146 47.73 -16.32 -24.45
C MET A 146 48.42 -17.62 -24.00
N GLU A 147 47.69 -18.50 -23.30
CA GLU A 147 48.21 -19.81 -22.86
C GLU A 147 48.56 -20.71 -24.06
N LEU A 148 47.74 -20.70 -25.12
CA LEU A 148 48.00 -21.44 -26.36
C LEU A 148 49.23 -20.90 -27.12
N GLU A 149 49.42 -19.57 -27.16
CA GLU A 149 50.62 -18.96 -27.72
C GLU A 149 51.88 -19.35 -26.94
N GLU A 150 51.85 -19.28 -25.60
CA GLU A 150 52.97 -19.68 -24.75
C GLU A 150 53.30 -21.17 -24.89
N PHE A 151 52.28 -22.02 -24.96
CA PHE A 151 52.44 -23.45 -25.23
C PHE A 151 53.08 -23.71 -26.60
N SER A 152 52.65 -22.97 -27.63
CA SER A 152 53.19 -23.11 -28.99
C SER A 152 54.65 -22.66 -29.07
N LYS A 153 54.99 -21.52 -28.45
CA LYS A 153 56.37 -21.00 -28.38
C LYS A 153 57.30 -21.96 -27.63
N SER A 154 56.86 -22.48 -26.49
CA SER A 154 57.65 -23.43 -25.69
C SER A 154 57.83 -24.80 -26.36
N SER A 155 56.85 -25.25 -27.14
CA SER A 155 56.94 -26.51 -27.91
C SER A 155 57.90 -26.39 -29.10
N GLN A 156 57.95 -25.23 -29.76
CA GLN A 156 58.93 -24.96 -30.83
C GLN A 156 60.37 -24.93 -30.29
N LEU A 157 60.61 -24.33 -29.12
CA LEU A 157 61.93 -24.29 -28.49
C LEU A 157 62.51 -25.70 -28.19
N ARG A 158 61.66 -26.66 -27.78
CA ARG A 158 62.09 -28.04 -27.50
C ARG A 158 62.40 -28.88 -28.75
N LEU A 159 62.00 -28.43 -29.95
CA LEU A 159 62.33 -29.10 -31.21
C LEU A 159 63.70 -28.71 -31.77
N PHE A 160 64.35 -27.70 -31.18
CA PHE A 160 65.67 -27.19 -31.57
C PHE A 160 66.77 -27.45 -30.52
N GLU A 161 66.47 -28.21 -29.46
CA GLU A 161 67.44 -28.81 -28.51
C GLU A 161 67.71 -30.27 -28.87
#